data_AF-A0A9J6FTA9-F1
#
_entry.id   AF-A0A9J6FTA9-F1
#
_cell.length_a   1.000
_cell.length_b   1.000
_cell.length_c   1.000
_cell.angle_alpha   90.00
_cell.angle_beta   90.00
_cell.angle_gamma   90.00
#
_symmetry.space_group_name_H-M   'P 1'
#
loop_
_entity.id
_entity.type
_entity.pdbx_description
1 polymer ?
#
loop_
_entity_poly.entity_id
_entity_poly.type
_entity_poly.pdbx_seq_one_letter_code
_entity_poly.pdbx_strand_id
1 'polypeptide(L)'
;MGLVRGGACFVTGSSSNNVMCAWVKLGRATLCQAVGLGARPEDSVPAASAVAAKICFGDPKEVAEALEPVADTVPERELVLLLSRLFHGGSPPATDSAELTVLHNLLRCPHTCDVLTQCLREHLPLEQATALVVYLINFLENYSMADEKEVPLAKAMDWLACLLDAHYNHWALDTGPLAVDELLERLSVAVSRVQELFSDLCELEQWLLVLSKRVKLLKFNDRSMYSIEMMEI
;
A
#
# COMPACT_ATOMS: atom_id res chain seq x y z
N MET A 1 -4.57 5.23 28.07
CA MET A 1 -5.89 4.78 27.61
C MET A 1 -6.84 5.96 27.57
N GLY A 2 -7.27 6.42 26.40
CA GLY A 2 -8.24 7.50 26.26
C GLY A 2 -9.08 7.30 25.00
N LEU A 3 -10.32 6.82 25.18
CA LEU A 3 -11.34 6.71 24.14
C LEU A 3 -12.02 8.08 23.98
N VAL A 4 -11.94 8.69 22.80
CA VAL A 4 -12.73 9.88 22.47
C VAL A 4 -14.17 9.43 22.24
N ARG A 5 -15.09 9.82 23.13
CA ARG A 5 -16.52 9.58 22.96
C ARG A 5 -17.11 10.69 22.09
N GLY A 6 -17.43 10.38 20.83
CA GLY A 6 -18.24 11.24 19.97
C GLY A 6 -19.71 10.80 20.01
N GLY A 7 -20.64 11.70 20.33
CA GLY A 7 -22.07 11.44 20.19
C GLY A 7 -22.57 11.92 18.82
N ALA A 8 -23.32 11.09 18.10
CA ALA A 8 -24.08 11.53 16.93
C ALA A 8 -25.54 11.73 17.35
N CYS A 9 -26.05 12.95 17.25
CA CYS A 9 -27.44 13.26 17.56
C CYS A 9 -28.21 13.47 16.26
N PHE A 10 -29.31 12.74 16.10
CA PHE A 10 -30.21 12.88 14.97
C PHE A 10 -31.57 13.37 15.48
N VAL A 11 -32.14 14.34 14.78
CA VAL A 11 -33.51 14.79 15.02
C VAL A 11 -34.43 13.86 14.25
N THR A 12 -35.37 13.21 14.93
CA THR A 12 -36.35 12.33 14.27
C THR A 12 -37.75 12.94 14.39
N GLY A 13 -38.41 13.10 13.23
CA GLY A 13 -39.82 13.50 13.12
C GLY A 13 -40.04 14.99 12.80
N SER A 14 -40.92 15.27 11.85
CA SER A 14 -41.29 16.62 11.39
C SER A 14 -42.23 17.39 12.34
N SER A 15 -42.56 16.83 13.52
CA SER A 15 -43.45 17.48 14.48
C SER A 15 -43.17 17.19 15.96
N SER A 16 -41.98 16.65 16.31
CA SER A 16 -41.56 16.48 17.71
C SER A 16 -40.08 16.77 17.89
N ASN A 17 -39.72 17.63 18.85
CA ASN A 17 -38.33 17.95 19.21
C ASN A 17 -37.66 16.82 20.04
N ASN A 18 -37.73 15.59 19.55
CA ASN A 18 -37.05 14.47 20.18
C ASN A 18 -35.66 14.31 19.53
N VAL A 19 -34.63 14.71 20.29
CA VAL A 19 -33.23 14.49 19.93
C VAL A 19 -32.84 13.10 20.41
N MET A 20 -32.67 12.15 19.50
CA MET A 20 -32.04 10.87 19.82
C MET A 20 -30.52 11.04 19.66
N CYS A 21 -29.80 10.96 20.79
CA CYS A 21 -28.35 10.91 20.78
C CYS A 21 -27.91 9.45 20.92
N ALA A 22 -27.31 8.92 19.84
CA ALA A 22 -26.66 7.62 19.86
C ALA A 22 -25.19 7.82 20.26
N TRP A 23 -24.76 7.07 21.27
CA TRP A 23 -23.34 6.98 21.62
C TRP A 23 -22.65 6.11 20.57
N VAL A 24 -22.01 6.74 19.60
CA VAL A 24 -21.21 6.03 18.61
C VAL A 24 -19.81 5.88 19.20
N LYS A 25 -19.38 4.65 19.46
CA LYS A 25 -17.96 4.36 19.67
C LYS A 25 -17.28 4.48 18.30
N LEU A 26 -16.87 5.69 17.94
CA LEU A 26 -15.90 5.89 16.88
C LEU A 26 -14.57 5.32 17.40
N GLY A 27 -14.18 4.14 16.88
CA GLY A 27 -12.81 3.67 17.01
C GLY A 27 -11.85 4.71 16.41
N ARG A 28 -10.58 4.68 16.81
CA ARG A 28 -9.56 5.48 16.11
C ARG A 28 -9.62 5.09 14.63
N ALA A 29 -9.71 6.07 13.73
CA ALA A 29 -9.56 5.81 12.31
C ALA A 29 -8.15 5.22 12.11
N THR A 30 -8.10 3.95 11.72
CA THR A 30 -6.87 3.25 11.35
C THR A 30 -6.62 3.54 9.88
N LEU A 31 -5.44 4.05 9.54
CA LEU A 31 -5.08 4.40 8.18
C LEU A 31 -5.23 3.19 7.25
N CYS A 32 -4.94 1.98 7.73
CA CYS A 32 -5.06 0.76 6.94
C CYS A 32 -6.51 0.48 6.45
N GLN A 33 -7.52 0.90 7.22
CA GLN A 33 -8.93 0.80 6.84
C GLN A 33 -9.35 1.87 5.82
N ALA A 34 -8.64 3.00 5.77
CA ALA A 34 -8.88 4.06 4.80
C ALA A 34 -8.26 3.75 3.42
N VAL A 35 -7.15 3.00 3.41
CA VAL A 35 -6.48 2.58 2.16
C VAL A 35 -7.24 1.45 1.50
N GLY A 36 -7.71 0.44 2.24
CA GLY A 36 -8.73 -0.51 1.77
C GLY A 36 -8.34 -1.39 0.58
N LEU A 37 -7.06 -1.73 0.40
CA LEU A 37 -6.56 -2.36 -0.85
C LEU A 37 -6.13 -3.84 -0.76
N GLY A 38 -6.33 -4.52 0.36
CA GLY A 38 -6.09 -5.97 0.38
C GLY A 38 -6.46 -6.64 1.69
N ALA A 39 -7.63 -7.28 1.74
CA ALA A 39 -7.93 -8.27 2.76
C ALA A 39 -7.65 -9.67 2.19
N ARG A 40 -6.93 -10.49 2.96
CA ARG A 40 -6.84 -11.92 2.68
C ARG A 40 -8.24 -12.53 2.91
N PRO A 41 -8.80 -13.32 1.97
CA PRO A 41 -10.05 -14.01 2.22
C PRO A 41 -9.88 -14.98 3.40
N GLU A 42 -10.83 -14.95 4.36
CA GLU A 42 -10.74 -15.58 5.69
C GLU A 42 -10.58 -17.12 5.66
N ASP A 43 -10.70 -17.79 4.51
CA ASP A 43 -10.83 -19.25 4.39
C ASP A 43 -9.53 -20.04 4.09
N SER A 44 -8.33 -19.49 4.30
CA SER A 44 -7.08 -20.23 4.02
C SER A 44 -6.47 -20.90 5.26
N VAL A 45 -6.81 -22.20 5.41
CA VAL A 45 -6.29 -23.17 6.40
C VAL A 45 -4.76 -23.38 6.24
N PRO A 46 -4.01 -23.64 7.32
CA PRO A 46 -2.56 -23.53 7.32
C PRO A 46 -1.86 -24.81 6.84
N ALA A 47 -0.91 -24.64 5.93
CA ALA A 47 0.13 -25.63 5.64
C ALA A 47 1.51 -24.96 5.51
N ALA A 48 1.83 -24.01 6.40
CA ALA A 48 3.12 -23.30 6.40
C ALA A 48 4.13 -23.88 7.40
N SER A 49 3.74 -24.75 8.35
CA SER A 49 4.61 -25.15 9.48
C SER A 49 5.96 -25.78 9.09
N ALA A 50 6.04 -26.52 7.97
CA ALA A 50 7.29 -27.13 7.53
C ALA A 50 8.21 -26.16 6.75
N VAL A 51 7.62 -25.11 6.16
CA VAL A 51 8.33 -24.10 5.36
C VAL A 51 8.68 -22.87 6.21
N ALA A 52 7.91 -22.60 7.27
CA ALA A 52 8.11 -21.54 8.26
C ALA A 52 9.53 -21.54 8.84
N ALA A 53 10.07 -22.71 9.20
CA ALA A 53 11.43 -22.81 9.72
C ALA A 53 12.47 -22.45 8.65
N LYS A 54 12.26 -22.84 7.39
CA LYS A 54 13.14 -22.46 6.27
C LYS A 54 13.02 -20.98 5.94
N ILE A 55 11.81 -20.42 6.00
CA ILE A 55 11.54 -18.99 5.77
C ILE A 55 12.20 -18.15 6.87
N CYS A 56 12.04 -18.52 8.14
CA CYS A 56 12.58 -17.74 9.25
C CYS A 56 14.10 -17.93 9.45
N PHE A 57 14.66 -19.11 9.16
CA PHE A 57 16.06 -19.45 9.51
C PHE A 57 16.94 -19.92 8.35
N GLY A 58 16.41 -20.07 7.13
CA GLY A 58 17.18 -20.49 5.95
C GLY A 58 18.01 -19.37 5.32
N ASP A 59 18.89 -19.73 4.39
CA ASP A 59 19.69 -18.75 3.65
C ASP A 59 18.80 -17.87 2.76
N PRO A 60 19.11 -16.57 2.55
CA PRO A 60 18.24 -15.65 1.82
C PRO A 60 17.81 -16.13 0.42
N LYS A 61 18.68 -16.86 -0.29
CA LYS A 61 18.34 -17.47 -1.59
C LYS A 61 17.30 -18.58 -1.46
N GLU A 62 17.50 -19.48 -0.48
CA GLU A 62 16.57 -20.56 -0.19
C GLU A 62 15.22 -20.02 0.33
N VAL A 63 15.24 -18.94 1.09
CA VAL A 63 14.04 -18.25 1.57
C VAL A 63 13.27 -17.64 0.39
N ALA A 64 13.95 -16.97 -0.54
CA ALA A 64 13.31 -16.38 -1.71
C ALA A 64 12.59 -17.44 -2.56
N GLU A 65 13.28 -18.56 -2.81
CA GLU A 65 12.72 -19.71 -3.56
C GLU A 65 11.59 -20.41 -2.80
N ALA A 66 11.70 -20.51 -1.47
CA ALA A 66 10.68 -21.16 -0.64
C ALA A 66 9.44 -20.29 -0.42
N LEU A 67 9.58 -18.96 -0.44
CA LEU A 67 8.49 -18.00 -0.18
C LEU A 67 7.55 -17.84 -1.39
N GLU A 68 8.10 -17.81 -2.61
CA GLU A 68 7.32 -17.61 -3.85
C GLU A 68 6.13 -18.58 -4.02
N PRO A 69 6.27 -19.91 -3.84
CA PRO A 69 5.16 -20.84 -4.03
C PRO A 69 4.13 -20.86 -2.90
N VAL A 70 4.45 -20.29 -1.72
CA VAL A 70 3.60 -20.34 -0.52
C VAL A 70 3.16 -18.97 -0.04
N ALA A 71 3.50 -17.90 -0.77
CA ALA A 71 3.29 -16.50 -0.39
C ALA A 71 1.86 -16.21 0.11
N ASP A 72 0.86 -16.85 -0.50
CA ASP A 72 -0.55 -16.66 -0.16
C ASP A 72 -0.99 -17.29 1.17
N THR A 73 -0.16 -18.19 1.71
CA THR A 73 -0.51 -19.02 2.87
C THR A 73 0.29 -18.67 4.11
N VAL A 74 1.35 -17.88 3.99
CA VAL A 74 2.24 -17.54 5.11
C VAL A 74 1.48 -16.72 6.16
N PRO A 75 1.51 -17.09 7.44
CA PRO A 75 0.93 -16.31 8.53
C PRO A 75 1.63 -14.95 8.70
N GLU A 76 0.88 -13.89 8.99
CA GLU A 76 1.42 -12.54 9.18
C GLU A 76 2.49 -12.47 10.27
N ARG A 77 2.37 -13.30 11.31
CA ARG A 77 3.39 -13.45 12.36
C ARG A 77 4.74 -13.87 11.80
N GLU A 78 4.77 -14.84 10.89
CA GLU A 78 6.01 -15.34 10.28
C GLU A 78 6.60 -14.29 9.33
N LEU A 79 5.74 -13.55 8.61
CA LEU A 79 6.16 -12.41 7.79
C LEU A 79 6.86 -11.34 8.64
N VAL A 80 6.27 -10.95 9.77
CA VAL A 80 6.87 -9.94 10.66
C VAL A 80 8.17 -10.43 11.29
N LEU A 81 8.28 -11.71 11.65
CA LEU A 81 9.53 -12.28 12.16
C LEU A 81 10.63 -12.29 11.10
N LEU A 82 10.30 -12.59 9.84
CA LEU A 82 11.24 -12.51 8.74
C LEU A 82 11.66 -11.05 8.46
N LEU A 83 10.73 -10.09 8.50
CA LEU A 83 11.06 -8.66 8.43
C LEU A 83 12.02 -8.26 9.55
N SER A 84 11.76 -8.69 10.77
CA SER A 84 12.62 -8.39 11.92
C SER A 84 14.05 -8.91 11.72
N ARG A 85 14.18 -10.09 11.10
CA ARG A 85 15.48 -10.65 10.71
C ARG A 85 16.17 -9.83 9.62
N LEU A 86 15.46 -9.45 8.55
CA LEU A 86 16.03 -8.68 7.43
C LEU A 86 16.53 -7.31 7.87
N PHE A 87 15.89 -6.70 8.87
CA PHE A 87 16.27 -5.41 9.44
C PHE A 87 17.04 -5.54 10.77
N HIS A 88 17.63 -6.70 11.07
CA HIS A 88 18.29 -6.93 12.36
C HIS A 88 19.38 -5.89 12.69
N GLY A 89 20.08 -5.38 11.66
CA GLY A 89 21.09 -4.33 11.79
C GLY A 89 20.53 -2.90 11.89
N GLY A 90 19.21 -2.71 11.92
CA GLY A 90 18.58 -1.38 11.93
C GLY A 90 18.67 -0.64 10.59
N SER A 91 19.07 -1.32 9.52
CA SER A 91 19.19 -0.79 8.17
C SER A 91 18.51 -1.73 7.16
N PRO A 92 18.03 -1.21 6.03
CA PRO A 92 17.54 -2.07 4.95
C PRO A 92 18.65 -2.97 4.39
N PRO A 93 18.29 -4.11 3.78
CA PRO A 93 19.22 -4.96 3.05
C PRO A 93 19.99 -4.17 1.97
N ALA A 94 21.22 -4.58 1.66
CA ALA A 94 22.03 -3.94 0.64
C ALA A 94 21.38 -4.05 -0.76
N THR A 95 21.55 -3.01 -1.58
CA THR A 95 21.17 -3.03 -3.00
C THR A 95 21.82 -4.23 -3.70
N ASP A 96 21.05 -4.99 -4.47
CA ASP A 96 21.46 -6.23 -5.16
C ASP A 96 21.71 -7.47 -4.27
N SER A 97 21.28 -7.43 -2.99
CA SER A 97 21.35 -8.61 -2.12
C SER A 97 20.17 -9.56 -2.33
N ALA A 98 20.40 -10.86 -2.08
CA ALA A 98 19.31 -11.84 -2.03
C ALA A 98 18.27 -11.52 -0.93
N GLU A 99 18.71 -10.84 0.13
CA GLU A 99 17.84 -10.34 1.20
C GLU A 99 16.85 -9.27 0.71
N LEU A 100 17.27 -8.41 -0.23
CA LEU A 100 16.37 -7.44 -0.87
C LEU A 100 15.28 -8.15 -1.70
N THR A 101 15.64 -9.21 -2.43
CA THR A 101 14.66 -10.02 -3.16
C THR A 101 13.65 -10.68 -2.21
N VAL A 102 14.11 -11.18 -1.06
CA VAL A 102 13.22 -11.72 -0.02
C VAL A 102 12.29 -10.62 0.51
N LEU A 103 12.83 -9.43 0.77
CA LEU A 103 12.03 -8.28 1.24
C LEU A 103 10.93 -7.93 0.23
N HIS A 104 11.26 -7.84 -1.06
CA HIS A 104 10.27 -7.56 -2.11
C HIS A 104 9.19 -8.64 -2.18
N ASN A 105 9.58 -9.91 -2.15
CA ASN A 105 8.62 -11.03 -2.16
C ASN A 105 7.70 -10.98 -0.94
N LEU A 106 8.25 -10.65 0.24
CA LEU A 106 7.49 -10.52 1.48
C LEU A 106 6.48 -9.37 1.41
N LEU A 107 6.89 -8.21 0.91
CA LEU A 107 6.01 -7.04 0.78
C LEU A 107 4.83 -7.29 -0.16
N ARG A 108 4.96 -8.23 -1.11
CA ARG A 108 3.87 -8.66 -1.99
C ARG A 108 2.87 -9.61 -1.33
N CYS A 109 3.26 -10.31 -0.26
CA CYS A 109 2.40 -11.32 0.36
C CYS A 109 1.04 -10.72 0.79
N PRO A 110 -0.07 -11.44 0.53
CA PRO A 110 -1.37 -11.03 1.03
C PRO A 110 -1.40 -11.08 2.55
N HIS A 111 -2.03 -10.09 3.16
CA HIS A 111 -2.13 -9.95 4.60
C HIS A 111 -3.47 -9.32 4.95
N THR A 112 -3.92 -9.53 6.18
CA THR A 112 -5.05 -8.80 6.74
C THR A 112 -4.52 -7.63 7.56
N CYS A 113 -4.95 -6.41 7.24
CA CYS A 113 -4.45 -5.19 7.89
C CYS A 113 -4.53 -5.25 9.43
N ASP A 114 -5.65 -5.68 10.00
CA ASP A 114 -5.82 -5.76 11.46
C ASP A 114 -4.84 -6.76 12.12
N VAL A 115 -4.68 -7.95 11.51
CA VAL A 115 -3.77 -9.00 11.99
C VAL A 115 -2.32 -8.56 11.84
N LEU A 116 -1.98 -7.96 10.69
CA LEU A 116 -0.64 -7.44 10.44
C LEU A 116 -0.27 -6.32 11.41
N THR A 117 -1.14 -5.34 11.61
CA THR A 117 -0.92 -4.25 12.58
C THR A 117 -0.70 -4.79 14.00
N GLN A 118 -1.44 -5.83 14.39
CA GLN A 118 -1.23 -6.50 15.67
C GLN A 118 0.15 -7.19 15.73
N CYS A 119 0.49 -8.00 14.72
CA CYS A 119 1.77 -8.70 14.68
C CYS A 119 2.97 -7.75 14.64
N LEU A 120 2.89 -6.65 13.89
CA LEU A 120 3.90 -5.59 13.84
C LEU A 120 4.14 -5.02 15.24
N ARG A 121 3.07 -4.68 15.96
CA ARG A 121 3.16 -4.14 17.31
C ARG A 121 3.81 -5.11 18.30
N GLU A 122 3.56 -6.41 18.15
CA GLU A 122 4.03 -7.45 19.08
C GLU A 122 5.44 -7.96 18.78
N HIS A 123 5.89 -7.90 17.52
CA HIS A 123 7.08 -8.63 17.06
C HIS A 123 8.10 -7.79 16.31
N LEU A 124 7.79 -6.54 15.91
CA LEU A 124 8.75 -5.67 15.25
C LEU A 124 9.28 -4.60 16.23
N PRO A 125 10.57 -4.65 16.62
CA PRO A 125 11.23 -3.59 17.38
C PRO A 125 11.13 -2.23 16.70
N LEU A 126 11.05 -1.16 17.50
CA LEU A 126 10.85 0.21 17.01
C LEU A 126 11.95 0.66 16.02
N GLU A 127 13.22 0.33 16.29
CA GLU A 127 14.33 0.66 15.40
C GLU A 127 14.16 0.05 14.01
N GLN A 128 13.71 -1.21 13.96
CA GLN A 128 13.48 -1.95 12.72
C GLN A 128 12.24 -1.43 11.99
N ALA A 129 11.18 -1.08 12.73
CA ALA A 129 9.99 -0.44 12.18
C ALA A 129 10.34 0.92 11.55
N THR A 130 11.16 1.73 12.21
CA THR A 130 11.63 3.02 11.67
C THR A 130 12.44 2.81 10.39
N ALA A 131 13.37 1.86 10.38
CA ALA A 131 14.15 1.54 9.18
C ALA A 131 13.28 1.07 8.01
N LEU A 132 12.26 0.26 8.27
CA LEU A 132 11.31 -0.20 7.26
C LEU A 132 10.45 0.95 6.73
N VAL A 133 9.98 1.86 7.59
CA VAL A 133 9.23 3.05 7.13
C VAL A 133 10.10 3.96 6.27
N VAL A 134 11.34 4.23 6.68
CA VAL A 134 12.28 5.02 5.87
C VAL A 134 12.53 4.36 4.52
N TYR A 135 12.69 3.03 4.49
CA TYR A 135 12.82 2.27 3.25
C TYR A 135 11.60 2.44 2.34
N LEU A 136 10.38 2.31 2.87
CA LEU A 136 9.15 2.47 2.10
C LEU A 136 8.92 3.91 1.63
N ILE A 137 9.31 4.92 2.41
CA ILE A 137 9.29 6.32 1.97
C ILE A 137 10.26 6.52 0.82
N ASN A 138 11.50 6.04 0.93
CA ASN A 138 12.49 6.13 -0.15
C ASN A 138 11.99 5.41 -1.42
N PHE A 139 11.27 4.29 -1.28
CA PHE A 139 10.62 3.60 -2.38
C PHE A 139 9.55 4.50 -3.04
N LEU A 140 8.68 5.16 -2.26
CA LEU A 140 7.67 6.09 -2.80
C LEU A 140 8.29 7.33 -3.46
N GLU A 141 9.34 7.90 -2.86
CA GLU A 141 10.06 9.06 -3.40
C GLU A 141 10.69 8.77 -4.77
N ASN A 142 11.07 7.52 -5.01
CA ASN A 142 11.69 7.07 -6.26
C ASN A 142 10.75 6.21 -7.11
N TYR A 143 9.45 6.18 -6.79
CA TYR A 143 8.49 5.30 -7.44
C TYR A 143 8.46 5.53 -8.95
N SER A 144 8.68 4.46 -9.70
CA SER A 144 8.50 4.40 -11.15
C SER A 144 7.47 3.34 -11.47
N MET A 145 6.62 3.59 -12.48
CA MET A 145 5.67 2.58 -12.97
C MET A 145 6.37 1.35 -13.60
N ALA A 146 7.67 1.44 -13.91
CA ALA A 146 8.46 0.27 -14.31
C ALA A 146 8.65 -0.74 -13.16
N ASP A 147 8.55 -0.28 -11.91
CA ASP A 147 8.86 -1.05 -10.70
C ASP A 147 7.61 -1.73 -10.10
N GLU A 148 6.46 -1.65 -10.79
CA GLU A 148 5.19 -2.27 -10.34
C GLU A 148 5.33 -3.78 -10.13
N LYS A 149 6.22 -4.43 -10.89
CA LYS A 149 6.53 -5.85 -10.74
C LYS A 149 7.33 -6.15 -9.47
N GLU A 150 8.03 -5.16 -8.92
CA GLU A 150 8.87 -5.31 -7.74
C GLU A 150 8.07 -5.20 -6.44
N VAL A 151 7.34 -4.12 -6.24
CA VAL A 151 6.39 -4.00 -5.12
C VAL A 151 5.19 -3.21 -5.62
N PRO A 152 3.98 -3.79 -5.69
CA PRO A 152 2.79 -3.05 -6.07
C PRO A 152 2.60 -1.86 -5.13
N LEU A 153 2.35 -0.67 -5.69
CA LEU A 153 2.17 0.56 -4.90
C LEU A 153 1.10 0.40 -3.81
N ALA A 154 -0.01 -0.26 -4.14
CA ALA A 154 -1.08 -0.56 -3.19
C ALA A 154 -0.54 -1.29 -1.94
N LYS A 155 0.34 -2.29 -2.14
CA LYS A 155 0.97 -3.03 -1.04
C LYS A 155 1.93 -2.16 -0.24
N ALA A 156 2.75 -1.35 -0.89
CA ALA A 156 3.63 -0.42 -0.19
C ALA A 156 2.84 0.54 0.71
N MET A 157 1.71 1.06 0.22
CA MET A 157 0.81 1.93 0.98
C MET A 157 0.11 1.20 2.13
N ASP A 158 -0.34 -0.04 1.93
CA ASP A 158 -0.93 -0.88 2.99
C ASP A 158 0.08 -1.13 4.12
N TRP A 159 1.32 -1.50 3.77
CA TRP A 159 2.40 -1.71 4.73
C TRP A 159 2.73 -0.44 5.53
N LEU A 160 2.85 0.70 4.85
CA LEU A 160 3.06 2.00 5.49
C LEU A 160 1.93 2.33 6.47
N ALA A 161 0.69 2.16 6.06
CA ALA A 161 -0.47 2.40 6.90
C ALA A 161 -0.47 1.50 8.15
N CYS A 162 -0.20 0.19 7.97
CA CYS A 162 -0.13 -0.76 9.08
C CYS A 162 1.00 -0.45 10.06
N LEU A 163 2.16 0.01 9.56
CA LEU A 163 3.31 0.42 10.39
C LEU A 163 3.01 1.68 11.19
N LEU A 164 2.39 2.68 10.56
CA LEU A 164 1.92 3.89 11.25
C LEU A 164 0.89 3.54 12.33
N ASP A 165 -0.11 2.74 12.02
CA ASP A 165 -1.13 2.32 13.00
C ASP A 165 -0.53 1.50 14.17
N ALA A 166 0.54 0.73 13.91
CA ALA A 166 1.23 -0.06 14.93
C ALA A 166 2.13 0.78 15.84
N HIS A 167 2.94 1.69 15.27
CA HIS A 167 4.08 2.32 15.95
C HIS A 167 3.97 3.84 16.15
N TYR A 168 3.00 4.53 15.54
CA TYR A 168 2.87 5.99 15.65
C TYR A 168 2.87 6.52 17.09
N ASN A 169 2.13 5.87 18.01
CA ASN A 169 2.11 6.35 19.40
C ASN A 169 3.48 6.22 20.10
N HIS A 170 4.30 5.24 19.69
CA HIS A 170 5.65 5.08 20.25
C HIS A 170 6.57 6.16 19.70
N TRP A 171 6.53 6.39 18.38
CA TRP A 171 7.25 7.48 17.74
C TRP A 171 6.88 8.83 18.35
N ALA A 172 5.59 9.14 18.49
CA ALA A 172 5.11 10.42 19.02
C ALA A 172 5.56 10.71 20.46
N LEU A 173 6.00 9.69 21.21
CA LEU A 173 6.51 9.83 22.58
C LEU A 173 8.04 9.77 22.64
N ASP A 174 8.69 9.32 21.57
CA ASP A 174 10.14 9.14 21.50
C ASP A 174 10.79 10.39 20.90
N THR A 175 11.65 11.06 21.68
CA THR A 175 12.45 12.22 21.21
C THR A 175 13.75 11.76 20.56
N GLY A 176 13.69 10.65 19.82
CA GLY A 176 14.83 10.03 19.16
C GLY A 176 15.48 10.94 18.11
N PRO A 177 16.61 10.50 17.52
CA PRO A 177 17.38 11.29 16.55
C PRO A 177 16.63 11.59 15.25
N LEU A 178 15.56 10.85 14.93
CA LEU A 178 14.70 11.08 13.79
C LEU A 178 13.39 11.71 14.27
N ALA A 179 13.15 12.98 13.93
CA ALA A 179 11.91 13.64 14.30
C ALA A 179 10.75 13.00 13.53
N VAL A 180 9.73 12.54 14.26
CA VAL A 180 8.53 11.92 13.67
C VAL A 180 7.86 12.86 12.68
N ASP A 181 7.86 14.16 13.00
CA ASP A 181 7.29 15.20 12.15
C ASP A 181 7.99 15.25 10.78
N GLU A 182 9.31 15.13 10.75
CA GLU A 182 10.09 15.08 9.50
C GLU A 182 9.75 13.83 8.67
N LEU A 183 9.58 12.68 9.34
CA LEU A 183 9.20 11.43 8.68
C LEU A 183 7.81 11.52 8.06
N LEU A 184 6.85 12.13 8.76
CA LEU A 184 5.49 12.33 8.26
C LEU A 184 5.43 13.37 7.13
N GLU A 185 6.22 14.43 7.22
CA GLU A 185 6.33 15.44 6.17
C GLU A 185 6.89 14.82 4.89
N ARG A 186 7.99 14.06 5.00
CA ARG A 186 8.56 13.32 3.86
C ARG A 186 7.56 12.36 3.23
N LEU A 187 6.85 11.58 4.06
CA LEU A 187 5.81 10.69 3.56
C LEU A 187 4.69 11.46 2.83
N SER A 188 4.22 12.57 3.40
CA SER A 188 3.19 13.41 2.79
C SER A 188 3.62 13.93 1.41
N VAL A 189 4.85 14.42 1.29
CA VAL A 189 5.42 14.89 0.01
C VAL A 189 5.52 13.74 -0.99
N ALA A 190 6.02 12.58 -0.57
CA ALA A 190 6.15 11.41 -1.43
C ALA A 190 4.79 10.93 -1.96
N VAL A 191 3.77 10.83 -1.09
CA VAL A 191 2.41 10.44 -1.48
C VAL A 191 1.79 11.48 -2.42
N SER A 192 2.01 12.78 -2.17
CA SER A 192 1.49 13.85 -3.04
C SER A 192 2.07 13.75 -4.45
N ARG A 193 3.38 13.52 -4.57
CA ARG A 193 4.05 13.32 -5.86
C ARG A 193 3.50 12.10 -6.61
N VAL A 194 3.26 11.00 -5.89
CA VAL A 194 2.64 9.80 -6.49
C VAL A 194 1.23 10.12 -6.98
N GLN A 195 0.42 10.85 -6.20
CA GLN A 195 -0.92 11.26 -6.61
C GLN A 195 -0.92 12.13 -7.87
N GLU A 196 0.02 13.09 -7.98
CA GLU A 196 0.19 13.91 -9.18
C GLU A 196 0.48 13.05 -10.42
N LEU A 197 1.39 12.07 -10.30
CA LEU A 197 1.68 11.13 -11.39
C LEU A 197 0.43 10.38 -11.87
N PHE A 198 -0.42 9.89 -10.95
CA PHE A 198 -1.67 9.24 -11.35
C PHE A 198 -2.68 10.22 -11.95
N SER A 199 -2.74 11.46 -11.49
CA SER A 199 -3.59 12.50 -12.08
C SER A 199 -3.20 12.76 -13.54
N ASP A 200 -1.91 12.94 -13.82
CA ASP A 200 -1.38 13.16 -15.17
C ASP A 200 -1.71 11.98 -16.10
N LEU A 201 -1.60 10.75 -15.59
CA LEU A 201 -1.94 9.53 -16.34
C LEU A 201 -3.44 9.44 -16.63
N CYS A 202 -4.29 9.79 -15.67
CA CYS A 202 -5.73 9.85 -15.88
C CYS A 202 -6.11 10.91 -16.92
N GLU A 203 -5.47 12.07 -16.91
CA GLU A 203 -5.67 13.08 -17.95
C GLU A 203 -5.26 12.55 -19.33
N LEU A 204 -4.10 11.88 -19.43
CA LEU A 204 -3.64 11.26 -20.67
C LEU A 204 -4.62 10.19 -21.17
N GLU A 205 -5.12 9.33 -20.29
CA GLU A 205 -6.14 8.32 -20.62
C GLU A 205 -7.40 8.97 -21.20
N GLN A 206 -7.88 10.05 -20.58
CA GLN A 206 -9.04 10.80 -21.07
C GLN A 206 -8.77 11.39 -22.47
N TRP A 207 -7.59 11.97 -22.69
CA TRP A 207 -7.18 12.49 -23.99
C TRP A 207 -7.12 11.39 -25.06
N LEU A 208 -6.54 10.24 -24.74
CA LEU A 208 -6.51 9.06 -25.63
C LEU A 208 -7.91 8.54 -25.95
N LEU A 209 -8.82 8.56 -24.98
CA LEU A 209 -10.21 8.17 -25.17
C LEU A 209 -10.95 9.15 -26.10
N VAL A 210 -10.72 10.46 -25.96
CA VAL A 210 -11.26 11.47 -26.88
C VAL A 210 -10.69 11.27 -28.28
N LEU A 211 -9.38 11.10 -28.42
CA LEU A 211 -8.72 10.88 -29.70
C LEU A 211 -9.20 9.60 -30.37
N SER A 212 -9.30 8.49 -29.65
CA SER A 212 -9.78 7.22 -30.21
C SER A 212 -11.24 7.29 -30.68
N LYS A 213 -12.11 8.01 -29.95
CA LYS A 213 -13.49 8.28 -30.38
C LYS A 213 -13.53 9.20 -31.60
N ARG A 214 -12.67 10.23 -31.65
CA ARG A 214 -12.52 11.09 -32.83
C ARG A 214 -11.98 10.33 -34.05
N VAL A 215 -11.00 9.45 -33.88
CA VAL A 215 -10.48 8.57 -34.95
C VAL A 215 -11.58 7.62 -35.47
N LYS A 216 -12.43 7.08 -34.57
CA LYS A 216 -13.60 6.28 -34.99
C LYS A 216 -14.65 7.11 -35.76
N LEU A 217 -14.80 8.39 -35.43
CA LEU A 217 -15.66 9.34 -36.18
C LEU A 217 -15.01 9.81 -37.49
N LEU A 218 -13.69 9.85 -37.54
CA LEU A 218 -12.85 10.12 -38.71
C LEU A 218 -12.58 8.85 -39.53
N LYS A 219 -13.41 7.79 -39.41
CA LYS A 219 -13.49 6.78 -40.47
C LYS A 219 -13.84 7.53 -41.75
N PHE A 220 -12.79 7.77 -42.52
CA PHE A 220 -12.71 8.57 -43.72
C PHE A 220 -13.95 8.42 -44.60
N ASN A 221 -14.89 9.36 -44.47
CA ASN A 221 -15.73 9.77 -45.57
C ASN A 221 -14.87 10.70 -46.44
N ASP A 222 -13.87 10.11 -47.10
CA ASP A 222 -13.03 10.83 -48.06
C ASP A 222 -13.84 11.02 -49.35
N ARG A 223 -14.84 11.91 -49.27
CA ARG A 223 -15.55 12.46 -50.45
C ARG A 223 -14.73 13.58 -51.11
N SER A 224 -13.45 13.70 -50.77
CA SER A 224 -12.51 14.68 -51.32
C SER A 224 -11.41 14.05 -52.18
N MET A 225 -11.62 12.86 -52.75
CA MET A 225 -10.92 12.56 -54.00
C MET A 225 -11.50 13.47 -55.08
N TYR A 226 -10.79 14.56 -55.36
CA TYR A 226 -10.92 15.31 -56.61
C TYR A 226 -10.91 14.31 -57.77
N SER A 227 -12.05 14.10 -58.42
CA SER A 227 -12.09 13.46 -59.74
C SER A 227 -11.88 14.55 -60.78
N ILE A 228 -10.75 14.50 -61.48
CA ILE A 228 -10.60 15.21 -62.74
C ILE A 228 -11.41 14.42 -63.78
N GLU A 229 -12.61 14.90 -64.09
CA GLU A 229 -13.35 14.41 -65.25
C GLU A 229 -12.76 15.07 -66.51
N MET A 230 -12.17 14.26 -67.39
CA MET A 230 -11.80 14.74 -68.71
C MET A 230 -13.06 14.86 -69.57
N MET A 231 -13.41 16.08 -69.97
CA MET A 231 -14.33 16.29 -71.09
C MET A 231 -13.55 16.14 -72.40
N GLU A 232 -14.02 15.25 -73.27
CA GLU A 232 -13.59 15.20 -74.67
C GLU A 232 -14.03 16.48 -75.38
N ILE A 233 -13.11 17.06 -76.18
CA ILE A 233 -13.37 18.18 -77.11
C ILE A 233 -13.51 17.62 -78.52
#